data_AF-A0A963JRF2-F1
#
_entry.id   AF-A0A963JRF2-F1
#
_cell.length_a   1.000
_cell.length_b   1.000
_cell.length_c   1.000
_cell.angle_alpha   90.00
_cell.angle_beta   90.00
_cell.angle_gamma   90.00
#
_symmetry.space_group_name_H-M   'P 1'
#
loop_
_entity.id
_entity.type
_entity.pdbx_description
1 polymer ?
#
loop_
_entity_poly.entity_id
_entity_poly.type
_entity_poly.pdbx_seq_one_letter_code
_entity_poly.pdbx_strand_id
1 'polypeptide(L)'
;MPDTRSLEETSLFLGQATLGAGRAEIQALSRRPLESWLSEQFAQPPTSSHVAWLYAHGYDAEEFRYSQRGMDNTLWRAFIGGTDALRQRVVLALSEICVVSVLGVDSAWRQFALANYLDILQTHAFGNYRQLLEALTLSPAMGYYLTYRGNAKANPKTGSQPDENYARELMQLFTIGLVQLNDDGSPVLRGGEPVETYRAEDVSGLARVFTGWDLDTTGLPKPYPPDLMVRPMAQVSSRYETGAKQFLGATVADGTDARTALRKALDTLFAHPNVPPFVSRQLIQRLVTSNPSGAYVRRVAAVFANNGQGVRGDLRAVVRAILLDPAARSASRLQDPTWGKLREPVHRFVHWARAFGATSAAQVWDVGDLSDPGARLGQSPLRSPSVFNFFRPGYVPPNTSLSSQGLVGPEFQITNESTVAGYVNFMQRAVAAKNVGDLRPDYGYLLGLAPDGAALVAELQWVLAGGQLSASTVATVVGAINAMPAKASTDLQNRVYAALTLVLAAPDYIVQK
;
A
#
# COMPACT_ATOMS: atom_id res chain seq x y z
N MET A 1 -1.98 -27.01 4.00
CA MET A 1 -0.89 -26.54 4.89
C MET A 1 -1.05 -27.19 6.26
N PRO A 2 -0.02 -27.20 7.13
CA PRO A 2 -0.19 -27.76 8.46
C PRO A 2 -1.12 -26.89 9.32
N ASP A 3 -1.91 -27.54 10.18
CA ASP A 3 -2.85 -26.87 11.09
C ASP A 3 -2.14 -26.10 12.21
N THR A 4 -0.92 -26.51 12.56
CA THR A 4 -0.06 -25.83 13.54
C THR A 4 1.32 -25.58 12.93
N ARG A 5 1.98 -24.52 13.40
CA ARG A 5 3.27 -24.03 12.86
C ARG A 5 4.11 -23.46 14.00
N SER A 6 5.40 -23.27 13.77
CA SER A 6 6.27 -22.56 14.72
C SER A 6 5.84 -21.10 14.91
N LEU A 7 6.30 -20.47 15.99
CA LEU A 7 6.05 -19.04 16.24
C LEU A 7 6.75 -18.19 15.17
N GLU A 8 7.94 -18.61 14.75
CA GLU A 8 8.77 -17.99 13.72
C GLU A 8 8.07 -18.00 12.36
N GLU A 9 7.60 -19.16 11.89
CA GLU A 9 6.85 -19.26 10.64
C GLU A 9 5.55 -18.44 10.69
N THR A 10 4.91 -18.39 11.85
CA THR A 10 3.68 -17.60 12.04
C THR A 10 3.97 -16.10 12.01
N SER A 11 5.05 -15.64 12.62
CA SER A 11 5.51 -14.25 12.56
C SER A 11 5.86 -13.84 11.12
N LEU A 12 6.57 -14.68 10.37
CA LEU A 12 6.88 -14.41 8.97
C LEU A 12 5.61 -14.28 8.11
N PHE A 13 4.64 -15.18 8.31
CA PHE A 13 3.34 -15.08 7.64
C PHE A 13 2.62 -13.78 7.99
N LEU A 14 2.53 -13.43 9.27
CA LEU A 14 1.84 -12.21 9.71
C LEU A 14 2.57 -10.95 9.22
N GLY A 15 3.90 -10.94 9.15
CA GLY A 15 4.64 -9.84 8.56
C GLY A 15 4.27 -9.60 7.08
N GLN A 16 3.89 -10.64 6.34
CA GLN A 16 3.42 -10.50 4.95
C GLN A 16 1.93 -10.15 4.88
N ALA A 17 1.12 -10.76 5.75
CA ALA A 17 -0.33 -10.64 5.74
C ALA A 17 -0.87 -9.39 6.47
N THR A 18 -0.11 -8.78 7.37
CA THR A 18 -0.51 -7.59 8.14
C THR A 18 0.56 -6.49 8.05
N LEU A 19 0.32 -5.36 8.71
CA LEU A 19 1.33 -4.31 8.91
C LEU A 19 2.18 -4.54 10.18
N GLY A 20 2.00 -5.68 10.85
CA GLY A 20 2.61 -6.03 12.12
C GLY A 20 1.66 -6.83 13.02
N ALA A 21 2.24 -7.68 13.86
CA ALA A 21 1.50 -8.51 14.81
C ALA A 21 2.25 -8.61 16.15
N GLY A 22 1.48 -8.67 17.23
CA GLY A 22 2.00 -8.85 18.59
C GLY A 22 2.17 -10.31 18.98
N ARG A 23 2.82 -10.52 20.14
CA ARG A 23 3.05 -11.83 20.77
C ARG A 23 1.79 -12.70 20.81
N ALA A 24 0.68 -12.14 21.29
CA ALA A 24 -0.57 -12.87 21.49
C ALA A 24 -1.19 -13.34 20.15
N GLU A 25 -1.16 -12.50 19.12
CA GLU A 25 -1.70 -12.83 17.80
C GLU A 25 -0.89 -13.95 17.14
N ILE A 26 0.44 -13.88 17.21
CA ILE A 26 1.33 -14.92 16.68
C ILE A 26 1.10 -16.24 17.42
N GLN A 27 1.03 -16.23 18.76
CA GLN A 27 0.76 -17.43 19.56
C GLN A 27 -0.60 -18.05 19.24
N ALA A 28 -1.66 -17.23 19.13
CA ALA A 28 -2.99 -17.70 18.78
C ALA A 28 -3.02 -18.34 17.38
N LEU A 29 -2.39 -17.70 16.39
CA LEU A 29 -2.37 -18.21 15.02
C LEU A 29 -1.47 -19.43 14.84
N SER A 30 -0.41 -19.59 15.65
CA SER A 30 0.48 -20.76 15.57
C SER A 30 -0.22 -22.10 15.83
N ARG A 31 -1.38 -22.05 16.49
CA ARG A 31 -2.17 -23.22 16.93
C ARG A 31 -3.40 -23.49 16.07
N ARG A 32 -3.53 -22.84 14.90
CA ARG A 32 -4.69 -23.01 14.01
C ARG A 32 -4.36 -22.80 12.52
N PRO A 33 -5.21 -23.29 11.60
CA PRO A 33 -4.97 -23.19 10.17
C PRO A 33 -4.97 -21.74 9.67
N LEU A 34 -4.10 -21.41 8.72
CA LEU A 34 -4.01 -20.08 8.09
C LEU A 34 -5.28 -19.75 7.30
N GLU A 35 -5.89 -20.75 6.67
CA GLU A 35 -7.13 -20.65 5.90
C GLU A 35 -8.30 -20.18 6.78
N SER A 36 -8.35 -20.67 8.01
CA SER A 36 -9.36 -20.27 9.00
C SER A 36 -9.16 -18.81 9.42
N TRP A 37 -7.92 -18.43 9.76
CA TRP A 37 -7.59 -17.04 10.11
C TRP A 37 -7.87 -16.06 8.96
N LEU A 38 -7.51 -16.41 7.71
CA LEU A 38 -7.82 -15.59 6.55
C LEU A 38 -9.33 -15.41 6.37
N SER A 39 -10.11 -16.48 6.57
CA SER A 39 -11.56 -16.40 6.44
C SER A 39 -12.18 -15.47 7.48
N GLU A 40 -11.65 -15.46 8.72
CA GLU A 40 -12.01 -14.48 9.74
C GLU A 40 -11.61 -13.06 9.33
N GLN A 41 -10.35 -12.85 8.92
CA GLN A 41 -9.86 -11.53 8.49
C GLN A 41 -10.68 -10.95 7.34
N PHE A 42 -11.10 -11.78 6.39
CA PHE A 42 -11.95 -11.33 5.30
C PHE A 42 -13.38 -11.01 5.72
N ALA A 43 -13.86 -11.57 6.83
CA ALA A 43 -15.18 -11.32 7.40
C ALA A 43 -15.16 -10.16 8.41
N GLN A 44 -13.99 -9.75 8.92
CA GLN A 44 -13.87 -8.62 9.83
C GLN A 44 -14.45 -7.35 9.18
N PRO A 45 -15.30 -6.60 9.91
CA PRO A 45 -15.76 -5.32 9.46
C PRO A 45 -14.57 -4.38 9.28
N PRO A 46 -14.62 -3.46 8.31
CA PRO A 46 -13.56 -2.48 8.15
C PRO A 46 -13.37 -1.62 9.40
N THR A 47 -12.14 -1.14 9.64
CA THR A 47 -11.89 -0.05 10.58
C THR A 47 -12.79 1.16 10.24
N SER A 48 -13.20 1.93 11.25
CA SER A 48 -14.14 3.03 11.05
C SER A 48 -13.67 4.03 9.99
N SER A 49 -14.62 4.53 9.18
CA SER A 49 -14.36 5.41 8.04
C SER A 49 -13.42 6.57 8.38
N HIS A 50 -12.50 6.84 7.46
CA HIS A 50 -11.59 7.96 7.54
C HIS A 50 -12.33 9.30 7.46
N VAL A 51 -13.31 9.42 6.56
CA VAL A 51 -14.17 10.60 6.42
C VAL A 51 -14.99 10.83 7.70
N ALA A 52 -15.63 9.78 8.21
CA ALA A 52 -16.44 9.87 9.43
C ALA A 52 -15.58 10.32 10.63
N TRP A 53 -14.35 9.84 10.72
CA TRP A 53 -13.42 10.27 11.75
C TRP A 53 -13.05 11.75 11.63
N LEU A 54 -12.82 12.26 10.41
CA LEU A 54 -12.53 13.68 10.20
C LEU A 54 -13.69 14.58 10.67
N TYR A 55 -14.93 14.24 10.30
CA TYR A 55 -16.12 14.95 10.79
C TYR A 55 -16.24 14.88 12.31
N ALA A 56 -16.05 13.69 12.90
CA ALA A 56 -16.16 13.50 14.35
C ALA A 56 -15.14 14.33 15.16
N HIS A 57 -14.03 14.75 14.53
CA HIS A 57 -12.97 15.55 15.15
C HIS A 57 -13.00 17.02 14.69
N GLY A 58 -14.05 17.46 14.00
CA GLY A 58 -14.25 18.87 13.63
C GLY A 58 -13.35 19.37 12.50
N TYR A 59 -12.77 18.49 11.69
CA TYR A 59 -11.91 18.89 10.56
C TYR A 59 -12.67 19.49 9.38
N ASP A 60 -14.00 19.54 9.46
CA ASP A 60 -14.92 20.26 8.57
C ASP A 60 -15.08 21.75 8.93
N ALA A 61 -14.45 22.23 10.01
CA ALA A 61 -14.41 23.65 10.35
C ALA A 61 -13.66 24.47 9.28
N GLU A 62 -14.10 25.72 9.09
CA GLU A 62 -13.61 26.62 8.03
C GLU A 62 -12.09 26.82 8.03
N GLU A 63 -11.48 26.86 9.21
CA GLU A 63 -10.03 27.00 9.38
C GLU A 63 -9.22 25.86 8.73
N PHE A 64 -9.84 24.68 8.53
CA PHE A 64 -9.22 23.52 7.91
C PHE A 64 -9.47 23.42 6.40
N ARG A 65 -10.20 24.36 5.79
CA ARG A 65 -10.60 24.29 4.37
C ARG A 65 -9.42 24.09 3.42
N TYR A 66 -8.27 24.71 3.67
CA TYR A 66 -7.08 24.56 2.82
C TYR A 66 -5.92 23.86 3.55
N SER A 67 -6.24 23.01 4.52
CA SER A 67 -5.25 22.31 5.35
C SER A 67 -5.07 20.84 4.93
N GLN A 68 -4.06 20.18 5.51
CA GLN A 68 -3.90 18.72 5.47
C GLN A 68 -4.16 18.08 6.84
N ARG A 69 -4.59 18.88 7.83
CA ARG A 69 -4.73 18.41 9.21
C ARG A 69 -5.82 17.33 9.30
N GLY A 70 -5.59 16.35 10.16
CA GLY A 70 -6.45 15.18 10.32
C GLY A 70 -6.16 14.04 9.34
N MET A 71 -5.58 14.32 8.15
CA MET A 71 -5.29 13.29 7.14
C MET A 71 -4.28 12.25 7.67
N ASP A 72 -3.14 12.71 8.19
CA ASP A 72 -2.13 11.79 8.75
C ASP A 72 -2.70 11.07 9.99
N ASN A 73 -3.44 11.78 10.85
CA ASN A 73 -4.06 11.23 12.07
C ASN A 73 -5.01 10.05 11.77
N THR A 74 -5.96 10.23 10.85
CA THR A 74 -6.92 9.18 10.50
C THR A 74 -6.26 7.96 9.87
N LEU A 75 -5.15 8.17 9.16
CA LEU A 75 -4.35 7.12 8.55
C LEU A 75 -3.58 6.31 9.60
N TRP A 76 -2.84 6.98 10.49
CA TRP A 76 -2.09 6.32 11.56
C TRP A 76 -3.00 5.56 12.52
N ARG A 77 -4.16 6.14 12.85
CA ARG A 77 -5.24 5.45 13.58
C ARG A 77 -5.62 4.12 12.93
N ALA A 78 -5.84 4.09 11.62
CA ALA A 78 -6.27 2.87 10.95
C ALA A 78 -5.14 1.84 10.87
N PHE A 79 -3.93 2.26 10.49
CA PHE A 79 -2.81 1.33 10.32
C PHE A 79 -2.30 0.75 11.65
N ILE A 80 -2.27 1.55 12.71
CA ILE A 80 -1.78 1.11 14.03
C ILE A 80 -2.93 0.53 14.86
N GLY A 81 -4.03 1.25 15.01
CA GLY A 81 -5.14 0.89 15.90
C GLY A 81 -6.24 0.02 15.26
N GLY A 82 -6.24 -0.15 13.94
CA GLY A 82 -7.25 -0.93 13.23
C GLY A 82 -7.19 -2.42 13.56
N THR A 83 -8.36 -3.03 13.74
CA THR A 83 -8.54 -4.46 14.07
C THR A 83 -8.59 -5.36 12.82
N ASP A 84 -8.82 -4.78 11.65
CA ASP A 84 -8.86 -5.44 10.34
C ASP A 84 -7.47 -5.47 9.67
N ALA A 85 -6.50 -6.03 10.37
CA ALA A 85 -5.07 -5.95 10.04
C ALA A 85 -4.72 -6.36 8.60
N LEU A 86 -5.32 -7.43 8.07
CA LEU A 86 -5.15 -7.84 6.68
C LEU A 86 -5.69 -6.80 5.70
N ARG A 87 -6.85 -6.19 6.01
CA ARG A 87 -7.46 -5.17 5.17
C ARG A 87 -6.57 -3.95 5.07
N GLN A 88 -6.05 -3.46 6.20
CA GLN A 88 -5.14 -2.31 6.23
C GLN A 88 -3.85 -2.58 5.46
N ARG A 89 -3.34 -3.82 5.53
CA ARG A 89 -2.18 -4.25 4.72
C ARG A 89 -2.45 -4.20 3.21
N VAL A 90 -3.64 -4.62 2.79
CA VAL A 90 -4.08 -4.56 1.39
C VAL A 90 -4.39 -3.12 0.96
N VAL A 91 -4.96 -2.29 1.84
CA VAL A 91 -5.18 -0.85 1.59
C VAL A 91 -3.86 -0.15 1.30
N LEU A 92 -2.83 -0.39 2.11
CA LEU A 92 -1.50 0.16 1.83
C LEU A 92 -1.01 -0.31 0.45
N ALA A 93 -1.04 -1.62 0.18
CA ALA A 93 -0.61 -2.17 -1.11
C ALA A 93 -1.37 -1.56 -2.31
N LEU A 94 -2.69 -1.38 -2.21
CA LEU A 94 -3.50 -0.77 -3.26
C LEU A 94 -3.24 0.73 -3.40
N SER A 95 -2.99 1.46 -2.31
CA SER A 95 -2.61 2.89 -2.37
C SER A 95 -1.28 3.13 -3.08
N GLU A 96 -0.43 2.09 -3.11
CA GLU A 96 0.85 2.12 -3.79
C GLU A 96 0.80 1.71 -5.28
N ILE A 97 -0.27 1.02 -5.68
CA ILE A 97 -0.52 0.60 -7.07
C ILE A 97 -1.43 1.62 -7.75
N CYS A 98 -2.55 1.95 -7.13
CA CYS A 98 -3.47 2.99 -7.53
C CYS A 98 -3.09 4.27 -6.78
N VAL A 99 -2.15 5.02 -7.34
CA VAL A 99 -1.49 6.12 -6.63
C VAL A 99 -2.33 7.40 -6.67
N VAL A 100 -2.53 7.97 -5.48
CA VAL A 100 -2.91 9.39 -5.30
C VAL A 100 -2.01 9.97 -4.21
N SER A 101 -1.63 11.24 -4.34
CA SER A 101 -0.92 11.95 -3.28
C SER A 101 -1.55 13.29 -2.94
N VAL A 102 -1.60 13.60 -1.64
CA VAL A 102 -1.98 14.92 -1.12
C VAL A 102 -1.13 16.06 -1.72
N LEU A 103 0.11 15.77 -2.15
CA LEU A 103 1.00 16.73 -2.79
C LEU A 103 0.51 17.17 -4.17
N GLY A 104 -0.27 16.33 -4.86
CA GLY A 104 -0.89 16.62 -6.16
C GLY A 104 -2.39 16.90 -6.08
N VAL A 105 -2.98 16.96 -4.88
CA VAL A 105 -4.39 17.32 -4.67
C VAL A 105 -4.45 18.73 -4.08
N ASP A 106 -4.47 19.71 -4.98
CA ASP A 106 -4.65 21.12 -4.62
C ASP A 106 -6.12 21.50 -4.65
N SER A 107 -6.81 21.21 -3.54
CA SER A 107 -8.24 21.47 -3.40
C SER A 107 -8.57 22.08 -2.03
N ALA A 108 -9.74 22.75 -1.98
CA ALA A 108 -10.46 22.89 -0.71
C ALA A 108 -10.81 21.48 -0.19
N TRP A 109 -10.75 21.31 1.12
CA TRP A 109 -11.05 20.08 1.84
C TRP A 109 -10.23 18.87 1.36
N ARG A 110 -8.97 19.07 0.93
CA ARG A 110 -8.12 17.99 0.40
C ARG A 110 -7.99 16.80 1.35
N GLN A 111 -7.97 17.04 2.66
CA GLN A 111 -7.98 16.00 3.69
C GLN A 111 -9.19 15.05 3.56
N PHE A 112 -10.37 15.58 3.19
CA PHE A 112 -11.57 14.77 2.95
C PHE A 112 -11.51 14.00 1.63
N ALA A 113 -10.90 14.59 0.59
CA ALA A 113 -10.70 13.87 -0.68
C ALA A 113 -9.83 12.63 -0.47
N LEU A 114 -8.72 12.77 0.27
CA LEU A 114 -7.80 11.68 0.57
C LEU A 114 -8.41 10.67 1.57
N ALA A 115 -9.17 11.14 2.57
CA ALA A 115 -9.91 10.25 3.46
C ALA A 115 -10.94 9.40 2.71
N ASN A 116 -11.70 10.00 1.79
CA ASN A 116 -12.63 9.26 0.93
C ASN A 116 -11.90 8.27 0.03
N TYR A 117 -10.73 8.65 -0.49
CA TYR A 117 -9.89 7.74 -1.28
C TYR A 117 -9.48 6.51 -0.47
N LEU A 118 -9.04 6.68 0.78
CA LEU A 118 -8.74 5.57 1.68
C LEU A 118 -9.98 4.72 1.98
N ASP A 119 -11.15 5.33 2.21
CA ASP A 119 -12.40 4.63 2.43
C ASP A 119 -12.82 3.78 1.20
N ILE A 120 -12.58 4.27 -0.02
CA ILE A 120 -12.74 3.51 -1.27
C ILE A 120 -11.80 2.30 -1.26
N LEU A 121 -10.50 2.50 -1.02
CA LEU A 121 -9.54 1.39 -0.97
C LEU A 121 -9.92 0.35 0.09
N GLN A 122 -10.37 0.80 1.27
CA GLN A 122 -10.78 -0.05 2.38
C GLN A 122 -12.02 -0.88 2.03
N THR A 123 -13.03 -0.24 1.44
CA THR A 123 -14.27 -0.89 0.99
C THR A 123 -13.96 -1.97 -0.05
N HIS A 124 -13.07 -1.67 -0.99
CA HIS A 124 -12.77 -2.54 -2.12
C HIS A 124 -11.58 -3.49 -1.91
N ALA A 125 -10.88 -3.44 -0.77
CA ALA A 125 -9.69 -4.27 -0.50
C ALA A 125 -9.91 -5.78 -0.72
N PHE A 126 -11.13 -6.28 -0.46
CA PHE A 126 -11.55 -7.66 -0.68
C PHE A 126 -12.70 -7.79 -1.70
N GLY A 127 -12.95 -6.72 -2.47
CA GLY A 127 -14.02 -6.63 -3.46
C GLY A 127 -13.55 -7.03 -4.86
N ASN A 128 -14.24 -6.50 -5.88
CA ASN A 128 -13.88 -6.73 -7.27
C ASN A 128 -13.01 -5.59 -7.83
N TYR A 129 -11.92 -5.93 -8.52
CA TYR A 129 -10.99 -4.95 -9.08
C TYR A 129 -11.65 -4.01 -10.11
N ARG A 130 -12.63 -4.49 -10.90
CA ARG A 130 -13.38 -3.63 -11.83
C ARG A 130 -14.19 -2.56 -11.09
N GLN A 131 -14.80 -2.91 -9.97
CA GLN A 131 -15.56 -1.97 -9.14
C GLN A 131 -14.62 -0.96 -8.48
N LEU A 132 -13.45 -1.42 -8.01
CA LEU A 132 -12.40 -0.53 -7.51
C LEU A 132 -12.01 0.50 -8.58
N LEU A 133 -11.70 0.08 -9.81
CA LEU A 133 -11.31 1.00 -10.89
C LEU A 133 -12.35 2.11 -11.10
N GLU A 134 -13.64 1.80 -11.09
CA GLU A 134 -14.70 2.80 -11.25
C GLU A 134 -14.82 3.75 -10.06
N ALA A 135 -14.76 3.22 -8.83
CA ALA A 135 -14.79 4.04 -7.63
C ALA A 135 -13.61 5.03 -7.61
N LEU A 136 -12.41 4.57 -7.99
CA LEU A 136 -11.23 5.42 -8.13
C LEU A 136 -11.41 6.46 -9.24
N THR A 137 -11.88 6.04 -10.43
CA THR A 137 -12.15 6.90 -11.59
C THR A 137 -13.18 8.00 -11.32
N LEU A 138 -14.03 7.83 -10.32
CA LEU A 138 -15.03 8.83 -9.97
C LEU A 138 -14.66 9.59 -8.69
N SER A 139 -13.55 9.26 -8.04
CA SER A 139 -13.14 9.95 -6.82
C SER A 139 -12.60 11.36 -7.13
N PRO A 140 -12.98 12.40 -6.37
CA PRO A 140 -12.38 13.72 -6.49
C PRO A 140 -10.85 13.71 -6.35
N ALA A 141 -10.32 12.88 -5.44
CA ALA A 141 -8.88 12.77 -5.21
C ALA A 141 -8.13 12.34 -6.48
N MET A 142 -8.61 11.32 -7.20
CA MET A 142 -8.04 10.90 -8.48
C MET A 142 -8.25 11.95 -9.57
N GLY A 143 -9.43 12.59 -9.61
CA GLY A 143 -9.76 13.68 -10.52
C GLY A 143 -8.79 14.84 -10.48
N TYR A 144 -8.41 15.27 -9.27
CA TYR A 144 -7.38 16.28 -9.06
C TYR A 144 -5.99 15.77 -9.41
N TYR A 145 -5.61 14.60 -8.85
CA TYR A 145 -4.24 14.10 -8.94
C TYR A 145 -3.80 13.80 -10.38
N LEU A 146 -4.71 13.26 -11.20
CA LEU A 146 -4.46 12.95 -12.61
C LEU A 146 -5.16 13.91 -13.57
N THR A 147 -5.46 15.12 -13.07
CA THR A 147 -5.80 16.34 -13.84
C THR A 147 -7.01 16.29 -14.77
N TYR A 148 -7.76 15.20 -14.82
CA TYR A 148 -8.94 15.10 -15.70
C TYR A 148 -10.23 15.67 -15.09
N ARG A 149 -10.22 16.10 -13.82
CA ARG A 149 -11.32 16.90 -13.26
C ARG A 149 -11.46 18.20 -14.07
N GLY A 150 -12.63 18.41 -14.65
CA GLY A 150 -12.93 19.57 -15.47
C GLY A 150 -12.40 19.46 -16.91
N ASN A 151 -11.82 18.30 -17.29
CA ASN A 151 -11.40 18.02 -18.66
C ASN A 151 -12.55 18.27 -19.64
N ALA A 152 -12.24 18.79 -20.82
CA ALA A 152 -13.24 19.20 -21.80
C ALA A 152 -12.94 18.60 -23.18
N LYS A 153 -13.99 18.43 -23.96
CA LYS A 153 -13.92 18.08 -25.37
C LYS A 153 -13.03 19.05 -26.15
N ALA A 154 -12.56 18.59 -27.30
CA ALA A 154 -11.73 19.40 -28.19
C ALA A 154 -12.46 20.70 -28.57
N ASN A 155 -11.71 21.81 -28.60
CA ASN A 155 -12.22 23.10 -29.02
C ASN A 155 -11.51 23.53 -30.32
N PRO A 156 -12.20 23.49 -31.48
CA PRO A 156 -11.58 23.82 -32.76
C PRO A 156 -11.20 25.30 -32.88
N LYS A 157 -11.76 26.19 -32.04
CA LYS A 157 -11.43 27.62 -32.06
C LYS A 157 -10.10 27.93 -31.37
N THR A 158 -9.81 27.23 -30.29
CA THR A 158 -8.58 27.44 -29.48
C THR A 158 -7.51 26.40 -29.78
N GLY A 159 -7.87 25.28 -30.43
CA GLY A 159 -6.98 24.14 -30.65
C GLY A 159 -6.78 23.25 -29.43
N SER A 160 -7.46 23.52 -28.30
CA SER A 160 -7.30 22.72 -27.09
C SER A 160 -7.86 21.31 -27.29
N GLN A 161 -7.09 20.31 -26.85
CA GLN A 161 -7.46 18.89 -26.88
C GLN A 161 -7.81 18.40 -25.48
N PRO A 162 -8.56 17.27 -25.35
CA PRO A 162 -8.76 16.61 -24.07
C PRO A 162 -7.44 16.27 -23.38
N ASP A 163 -7.38 16.42 -22.06
CA ASP A 163 -6.26 15.94 -21.24
C ASP A 163 -6.20 14.41 -21.29
N GLU A 164 -5.02 13.90 -21.62
CA GLU A 164 -4.70 12.48 -21.82
C GLU A 164 -4.10 11.79 -20.59
N ASN A 165 -3.72 12.55 -19.56
CA ASN A 165 -2.96 12.06 -18.42
C ASN A 165 -3.65 10.87 -17.76
N TYR A 166 -4.91 11.03 -17.36
CA TYR A 166 -5.66 9.94 -16.71
C TYR A 166 -5.81 8.69 -17.59
N ALA A 167 -6.04 8.85 -18.90
CA ALA A 167 -6.14 7.72 -19.81
C ALA A 167 -4.84 6.94 -19.89
N ARG A 168 -3.71 7.65 -19.95
CA ARG A 168 -2.37 7.06 -19.98
C ARG A 168 -2.05 6.34 -18.68
N GLU A 169 -2.25 7.00 -17.54
CA GLU A 169 -1.93 6.44 -16.23
C GLU A 169 -2.83 5.24 -15.88
N LEU A 170 -4.13 5.31 -16.21
CA LEU A 170 -5.05 4.19 -16.03
C LEU A 170 -4.61 2.96 -16.83
N MET A 171 -4.15 3.13 -18.06
CA MET A 171 -3.60 2.04 -18.88
C MET A 171 -2.26 1.54 -18.33
N GLN A 172 -1.28 2.43 -18.15
CA GLN A 172 0.09 2.03 -17.92
C GLN A 172 0.40 1.65 -16.47
N LEU A 173 -0.24 2.28 -15.48
CA LEU A 173 0.07 2.05 -14.06
C LEU A 173 -0.94 1.14 -13.39
N PHE A 174 -2.23 1.30 -13.71
CA PHE A 174 -3.30 0.65 -12.95
C PHE A 174 -3.84 -0.62 -13.61
N THR A 175 -3.64 -0.83 -14.92
CA THR A 175 -4.32 -1.95 -15.60
C THR A 175 -3.41 -2.81 -16.46
N ILE A 176 -2.90 -2.29 -17.58
CA ILE A 176 -2.33 -3.11 -18.64
C ILE A 176 -0.82 -2.88 -18.83
N GLY A 177 -0.17 -1.96 -18.12
CA GLY A 177 1.27 -1.77 -18.28
C GLY A 177 1.66 -1.23 -19.65
N LEU A 178 2.96 -1.15 -19.91
CA LEU A 178 3.52 -0.67 -21.19
C LEU A 178 3.71 -1.79 -22.23
N VAL A 179 3.86 -3.03 -21.78
CA VAL A 179 4.19 -4.18 -22.64
C VAL A 179 3.27 -5.35 -22.36
N GLN A 180 2.95 -6.11 -23.40
CA GLN A 180 2.15 -7.33 -23.32
C GLN A 180 2.92 -8.39 -22.53
N LEU A 181 2.19 -9.17 -21.73
CA LEU A 181 2.71 -10.18 -20.83
C LEU A 181 2.08 -11.54 -21.17
N ASN A 182 2.88 -12.58 -21.02
CA ASN A 182 2.38 -13.94 -20.85
C ASN A 182 1.74 -14.08 -19.46
N ASP A 183 1.00 -15.17 -19.23
CA ASP A 183 0.34 -15.42 -17.93
C ASP A 183 1.30 -15.49 -16.74
N ASP A 184 2.58 -15.80 -16.98
CA ASP A 184 3.63 -15.80 -15.96
C ASP A 184 4.29 -14.43 -15.72
N GLY A 185 3.80 -13.38 -16.38
CA GLY A 185 4.30 -12.02 -16.23
C GLY A 185 5.61 -11.72 -16.96
N SER A 186 6.10 -12.65 -17.79
CA SER A 186 7.19 -12.38 -18.75
C SER A 186 6.68 -11.59 -19.96
N PRO A 187 7.50 -10.69 -20.54
CA PRO A 187 7.07 -9.93 -21.72
C PRO A 187 6.86 -10.83 -22.93
N VAL A 188 5.83 -10.52 -23.72
CA VAL A 188 5.65 -11.09 -25.06
C VAL A 188 6.67 -10.43 -25.98
N LEU A 189 7.47 -11.24 -26.67
CA LEU A 189 8.52 -10.76 -27.58
C LEU A 189 8.13 -11.01 -29.04
N ARG A 190 8.41 -10.04 -29.92
CA ARG A 190 8.34 -10.18 -31.37
C ARG A 190 9.66 -9.72 -31.97
N GLY A 191 10.39 -10.66 -32.59
CA GLY A 191 11.72 -10.36 -33.13
C GLY A 191 12.75 -10.02 -32.04
N GLY A 192 12.54 -10.48 -30.79
CA GLY A 192 13.42 -10.20 -29.65
C GLY A 192 12.99 -8.99 -28.81
N GLU A 193 12.11 -8.13 -29.32
CA GLU A 193 11.67 -6.90 -28.63
C GLU A 193 10.31 -7.06 -27.94
N PRO A 194 10.08 -6.44 -26.77
CA PRO A 194 8.78 -6.41 -26.12
C PRO A 194 7.69 -5.79 -27.01
N VAL A 195 6.51 -6.39 -27.00
CA VAL A 195 5.34 -5.86 -27.73
C VAL A 195 4.59 -4.87 -26.82
N GLU A 196 4.34 -3.66 -27.30
CA GLU A 196 3.57 -2.64 -26.57
C GLU A 196 2.08 -3.05 -26.39
N THR A 197 1.48 -2.65 -25.27
CA THR A 197 0.07 -2.92 -24.93
C THR A 197 -0.92 -2.00 -25.63
N TYR A 198 -0.52 -0.76 -25.91
CA TYR A 198 -1.36 0.28 -26.49
C TYR A 198 -0.51 1.25 -27.31
N ARG A 199 -1.16 2.06 -28.15
CA ARG A 199 -0.54 3.10 -28.97
C ARG A 199 -1.02 4.49 -28.56
N ALA A 200 -0.43 5.53 -29.13
CA ALA A 200 -0.84 6.91 -28.88
C ALA A 200 -2.32 7.14 -29.18
N GLU A 201 -2.86 6.50 -30.22
CA GLU A 201 -4.27 6.65 -30.62
C GLU A 201 -5.22 6.08 -29.56
N ASP A 202 -4.82 5.02 -28.85
CA ASP A 202 -5.60 4.45 -27.75
C ASP A 202 -5.69 5.43 -26.59
N VAL A 203 -4.60 6.15 -26.30
CA VAL A 203 -4.57 7.19 -25.26
C VAL A 203 -5.53 8.32 -25.63
N SER A 204 -5.40 8.89 -26.83
CA SER A 204 -6.25 10.00 -27.28
C SER A 204 -7.73 9.58 -27.36
N GLY A 205 -8.02 8.36 -27.82
CA GLY A 205 -9.36 7.82 -27.91
C GLY A 205 -10.01 7.59 -26.56
N LEU A 206 -9.26 7.03 -25.61
CA LEU A 206 -9.71 6.81 -24.24
C LEU A 206 -9.87 8.13 -23.46
N ALA A 207 -8.97 9.10 -23.65
CA ALA A 207 -9.03 10.42 -23.01
C ALA A 207 -10.36 11.14 -23.25
N ARG A 208 -10.96 10.98 -24.43
CA ARG A 208 -12.27 11.53 -24.78
C ARG A 208 -13.41 11.00 -23.90
N VAL A 209 -13.29 9.78 -23.36
CA VAL A 209 -14.25 9.21 -22.39
C VAL A 209 -14.24 9.96 -21.06
N PHE A 210 -13.08 10.53 -20.70
CA PHE A 210 -12.86 11.23 -19.44
C PHE A 210 -13.11 12.75 -19.53
N THR A 211 -13.71 13.22 -20.62
CA THR A 211 -14.16 14.61 -20.74
C THR A 211 -15.48 14.84 -20.00
N GLY A 212 -15.61 16.02 -19.40
CA GLY A 212 -16.83 16.45 -18.72
C GLY A 212 -17.06 15.83 -17.34
N TRP A 213 -16.06 15.24 -16.68
CA TRP A 213 -16.18 14.84 -15.28
C TRP A 213 -15.70 15.96 -14.37
N ASP A 214 -16.52 16.38 -13.40
CA ASP A 214 -16.19 17.45 -12.45
C ASP A 214 -16.81 17.14 -11.07
N LEU A 215 -16.53 17.95 -10.06
CA LEU A 215 -17.10 17.78 -8.72
C LEU A 215 -18.62 17.91 -8.75
N ASP A 216 -19.30 17.04 -8.00
CA ASP A 216 -20.75 17.17 -7.82
C ASP A 216 -21.06 18.25 -6.78
N THR A 217 -21.52 19.40 -7.25
CA THR A 217 -21.96 20.52 -6.40
C THR A 217 -23.48 20.59 -6.25
N THR A 218 -24.21 19.59 -6.74
CA THR A 218 -25.68 19.59 -6.79
C THR A 218 -26.26 19.66 -5.37
N GLY A 219 -27.09 20.68 -5.13
CA GLY A 219 -27.74 20.89 -3.83
C GLY A 219 -26.80 21.34 -2.70
N LEU A 220 -25.52 21.60 -2.97
CA LEU A 220 -24.58 22.07 -1.94
C LEU A 220 -24.63 23.60 -1.80
N PRO A 221 -24.69 24.14 -0.56
CA PRO A 221 -24.63 25.57 -0.33
C PRO A 221 -23.22 26.11 -0.64
N LYS A 222 -23.12 27.39 -1.01
CA LYS A 222 -21.85 28.10 -1.11
C LYS A 222 -21.55 28.84 0.20
N PRO A 223 -20.28 28.91 0.66
CA PRO A 223 -19.13 28.17 0.12
C PRO A 223 -19.28 26.65 0.31
N TYR A 224 -18.76 25.86 -0.62
CA TYR A 224 -19.03 24.42 -0.66
C TYR A 224 -18.45 23.67 0.56
N PRO A 225 -19.26 22.82 1.24
CA PRO A 225 -18.82 22.01 2.38
C PRO A 225 -17.95 20.83 1.92
N PRO A 226 -17.26 20.12 2.85
CA PRO A 226 -16.41 18.98 2.51
C PRO A 226 -17.09 17.86 1.71
N ASP A 227 -18.43 17.78 1.77
CA ASP A 227 -19.26 16.87 0.98
C ASP A 227 -18.87 16.79 -0.51
N LEU A 228 -18.43 17.90 -1.11
CA LEU A 228 -18.04 17.91 -2.52
C LEU A 228 -16.82 17.02 -2.82
N MET A 229 -16.00 16.69 -1.81
CA MET A 229 -14.81 15.84 -1.92
C MET A 229 -15.08 14.35 -1.65
N VAL A 230 -16.24 14.03 -1.07
CA VAL A 230 -16.60 12.65 -0.65
C VAL A 230 -17.70 12.04 -1.51
N ARG A 231 -18.20 12.78 -2.51
CA ARG A 231 -19.16 12.29 -3.52
C ARG A 231 -18.44 11.90 -4.81
N PRO A 232 -18.93 10.90 -5.56
CA PRO A 232 -18.46 10.63 -6.91
C PRO A 232 -18.59 11.88 -7.80
N MET A 233 -17.60 12.12 -8.65
CA MET A 233 -17.66 13.17 -9.66
C MET A 233 -18.90 13.00 -10.56
N ALA A 234 -19.47 14.14 -10.94
CA ALA A 234 -20.63 14.25 -11.81
C ALA A 234 -20.23 14.61 -13.24
N GLN A 235 -21.17 14.36 -14.14
CA GLN A 235 -21.01 14.62 -15.57
C GLN A 235 -21.54 16.02 -15.91
N VAL A 236 -20.74 16.82 -16.60
CA VAL A 236 -21.05 18.13 -17.17
C VAL A 236 -21.20 18.00 -18.70
N SER A 237 -22.44 17.91 -19.17
CA SER A 237 -22.75 17.49 -20.55
C SER A 237 -22.17 18.44 -21.62
N SER A 238 -22.13 19.74 -21.32
CA SER A 238 -21.58 20.75 -22.23
C SER A 238 -20.08 20.55 -22.54
N ARG A 239 -19.34 19.87 -21.66
CA ARG A 239 -17.91 19.59 -21.78
C ARG A 239 -17.60 18.20 -22.33
N TYR A 240 -18.58 17.30 -22.41
CA TYR A 240 -18.36 15.92 -22.85
C TYR A 240 -18.28 15.80 -24.36
N GLU A 241 -17.30 15.02 -24.80
CA GLU A 241 -17.05 14.69 -26.19
C GLU A 241 -18.00 13.59 -26.64
N THR A 242 -19.01 13.93 -27.44
CA THR A 242 -20.06 12.98 -27.86
C THR A 242 -19.65 12.12 -29.05
N GLY A 243 -18.64 12.53 -29.82
CA GLY A 243 -18.16 11.82 -31.01
C GLY A 243 -17.75 10.38 -30.72
N ALA A 244 -17.76 9.55 -31.77
CA ALA A 244 -17.28 8.17 -31.70
C ALA A 244 -15.82 8.10 -31.20
N LYS A 245 -15.51 7.10 -30.37
CA LYS A 245 -14.19 6.92 -29.71
C LYS A 245 -13.70 5.50 -29.96
N GLN A 246 -12.41 5.34 -30.19
CA GLN A 246 -11.79 4.03 -30.39
C GLN A 246 -10.55 3.90 -29.52
N PHE A 247 -10.40 2.77 -28.84
CA PHE A 247 -9.24 2.47 -28.01
C PHE A 247 -9.19 0.95 -27.77
N LEU A 248 -8.01 0.35 -27.76
CA LEU A 248 -7.78 -1.07 -27.46
C LEU A 248 -8.68 -2.01 -28.28
N GLY A 249 -8.95 -1.65 -29.54
CA GLY A 249 -9.86 -2.38 -30.43
C GLY A 249 -11.35 -2.24 -30.11
N ALA A 250 -11.73 -1.53 -29.05
CA ALA A 250 -13.12 -1.23 -28.70
C ALA A 250 -13.60 0.08 -29.34
N THR A 251 -14.88 0.12 -29.73
CA THR A 251 -15.53 1.32 -30.28
C THR A 251 -16.66 1.79 -29.38
N VAL A 252 -16.61 3.03 -28.90
CA VAL A 252 -17.76 3.74 -28.34
C VAL A 252 -18.43 4.49 -29.48
N ALA A 253 -19.69 4.16 -29.77
CA ALA A 253 -20.43 4.77 -30.88
C ALA A 253 -20.68 6.27 -30.62
N ASP A 254 -20.83 7.04 -31.70
CA ASP A 254 -21.24 8.43 -31.63
C ASP A 254 -22.58 8.57 -30.87
N GLY A 255 -22.72 9.63 -30.08
CA GLY A 255 -23.90 9.89 -29.26
C GLY A 255 -24.04 9.01 -28.01
N THR A 256 -23.10 8.10 -27.73
CA THR A 256 -23.12 7.31 -26.47
C THR A 256 -22.94 8.24 -25.27
N ASP A 257 -23.84 8.15 -24.28
CA ASP A 257 -23.76 8.94 -23.06
C ASP A 257 -22.48 8.64 -22.25
N ALA A 258 -22.03 9.61 -21.45
CA ALA A 258 -20.75 9.52 -20.76
C ALA A 258 -20.66 8.39 -19.73
N ARG A 259 -21.75 8.03 -19.05
CA ARG A 259 -21.76 6.92 -18.06
C ARG A 259 -21.63 5.58 -18.77
N THR A 260 -22.34 5.39 -19.88
CA THR A 260 -22.21 4.19 -20.71
C THR A 260 -20.83 4.10 -21.36
N ALA A 261 -20.28 5.21 -21.85
CA ALA A 261 -18.93 5.26 -22.40
C ALA A 261 -17.86 4.92 -21.34
N LEU A 262 -17.98 5.48 -20.13
CA LEU A 262 -17.10 5.17 -19.00
C LEU A 262 -17.15 3.69 -18.65
N ARG A 263 -18.35 3.10 -18.52
CA ARG A 263 -18.51 1.67 -18.24
C ARG A 263 -17.81 0.83 -19.31
N LYS A 264 -18.05 1.12 -20.59
CA LYS A 264 -17.42 0.40 -21.70
C LYS A 264 -15.90 0.51 -21.68
N ALA A 265 -15.36 1.69 -21.36
CA ALA A 265 -13.92 1.90 -21.26
C ALA A 265 -13.29 1.05 -20.15
N LEU A 266 -13.86 1.12 -18.93
CA LEU A 266 -13.36 0.35 -17.79
C LEU A 266 -13.54 -1.17 -17.99
N ASP A 267 -14.63 -1.60 -18.63
CA ASP A 267 -14.87 -3.01 -18.95
C ASP A 267 -13.87 -3.53 -19.99
N THR A 268 -13.53 -2.71 -21.00
CA THR A 268 -12.51 -3.03 -22.01
C THR A 268 -11.15 -3.22 -21.36
N LEU A 269 -10.75 -2.29 -20.48
CA LEU A 269 -9.49 -2.39 -19.74
C LEU A 269 -9.47 -3.62 -18.84
N PHE A 270 -10.52 -3.85 -18.06
CA PHE A 270 -10.60 -4.99 -17.14
C PHE A 270 -10.61 -6.36 -17.83
N ALA A 271 -11.21 -6.44 -19.02
CA ALA A 271 -11.22 -7.63 -19.86
C ALA A 271 -9.87 -7.89 -20.54
N HIS A 272 -8.98 -6.90 -20.62
CA HIS A 272 -7.70 -7.05 -21.30
C HIS A 272 -6.86 -8.19 -20.69
N PRO A 273 -6.23 -9.05 -21.52
CA PRO A 273 -5.49 -10.23 -21.05
C PRO A 273 -4.27 -9.88 -20.19
N ASN A 274 -3.78 -8.65 -20.27
CA ASN A 274 -2.64 -8.21 -19.47
C ASN A 274 -2.97 -7.90 -18.00
N VAL A 275 -4.24 -7.61 -17.66
CA VAL A 275 -4.61 -7.19 -16.30
C VAL A 275 -4.28 -8.27 -15.25
N PRO A 276 -4.63 -9.56 -15.45
CA PRO A 276 -4.35 -10.59 -14.45
C PRO A 276 -2.86 -10.72 -14.09
N PRO A 277 -1.91 -10.95 -15.03
CA PRO A 277 -0.49 -11.06 -14.67
C PRO A 277 0.09 -9.73 -14.17
N PHE A 278 -0.33 -8.59 -14.73
CA PHE A 278 0.16 -7.27 -14.33
C PHE A 278 -0.18 -6.94 -12.87
N VAL A 279 -1.46 -7.02 -12.50
CA VAL A 279 -1.92 -6.71 -11.14
C VAL A 279 -1.43 -7.76 -10.14
N SER A 280 -1.42 -9.04 -10.52
CA SER A 280 -0.95 -10.12 -9.65
C SER A 280 0.52 -9.96 -9.27
N ARG A 281 1.40 -9.64 -10.25
CA ARG A 281 2.83 -9.42 -9.98
C ARG A 281 3.04 -8.27 -9.01
N GLN A 282 2.36 -7.14 -9.22
CA GLN A 282 2.49 -5.98 -8.33
C GLN A 282 2.00 -6.29 -6.91
N LEU A 283 0.85 -6.95 -6.75
CA LEU A 283 0.35 -7.34 -5.43
C LEU A 283 1.29 -8.33 -4.72
N ILE A 284 1.87 -9.30 -5.44
CA ILE A 284 2.89 -10.18 -4.85
C ILE A 284 4.12 -9.38 -4.39
N GLN A 285 4.58 -8.42 -5.19
CA GLN A 285 5.69 -7.53 -4.83
C GLN A 285 5.38 -6.68 -3.60
N ARG A 286 4.15 -6.17 -3.47
CA ARG A 286 3.72 -5.42 -2.29
C ARG A 286 3.63 -6.30 -1.05
N LEU A 287 3.15 -7.54 -1.17
CA LEU A 287 2.79 -8.38 -0.02
C LEU A 287 3.90 -9.36 0.43
N VAL A 288 4.67 -9.93 -0.50
CA VAL A 288 5.48 -11.14 -0.22
C VAL A 288 6.94 -11.00 -0.62
N THR A 289 7.26 -10.75 -1.89
CA THR A 289 8.64 -10.83 -2.42
C THR A 289 8.84 -9.94 -3.64
N SER A 290 10.00 -9.29 -3.76
CA SER A 290 10.30 -8.39 -4.89
C SER A 290 10.43 -9.14 -6.22
N ASN A 291 10.84 -10.41 -6.18
CA ASN A 291 11.16 -11.23 -7.36
C ASN A 291 10.33 -12.53 -7.38
N PRO A 292 9.01 -12.46 -7.60
CA PRO A 292 8.20 -13.68 -7.70
C PRO A 292 8.56 -14.48 -8.96
N SER A 293 8.60 -15.80 -8.82
CA SER A 293 8.77 -16.68 -9.99
C SER A 293 7.57 -16.57 -10.94
N GLY A 294 7.81 -16.83 -12.23
CA GLY A 294 6.74 -16.82 -13.23
C GLY A 294 5.62 -17.83 -12.93
N ALA A 295 5.96 -18.98 -12.33
CA ALA A 295 4.97 -19.97 -11.90
C ALA A 295 4.06 -19.44 -10.78
N TYR A 296 4.59 -18.62 -9.86
CA TYR A 296 3.81 -17.98 -8.81
C TYR A 296 2.87 -16.92 -9.41
N VAL A 297 3.38 -16.04 -10.27
CA VAL A 297 2.56 -15.05 -10.98
C VAL A 297 1.43 -15.72 -11.75
N ARG A 298 1.73 -16.79 -12.50
CA ARG A 298 0.74 -17.55 -13.28
C ARG A 298 -0.41 -18.10 -12.44
N ARG A 299 -0.12 -18.69 -11.27
CA ARG A 299 -1.17 -19.23 -10.39
C ARG A 299 -2.08 -18.14 -9.87
N VAL A 300 -1.52 -17.00 -9.44
CA VAL A 300 -2.31 -15.87 -8.94
C VAL A 300 -3.09 -15.19 -10.07
N ALA A 301 -2.48 -15.04 -11.25
CA ALA A 301 -3.14 -14.51 -12.43
C ALA A 301 -4.32 -15.38 -12.88
N ALA A 302 -4.22 -16.70 -12.79
CA ALA A 302 -5.32 -17.61 -13.05
C ALA A 302 -6.49 -17.38 -12.08
N VAL A 303 -6.22 -17.19 -10.79
CA VAL A 303 -7.23 -16.85 -9.78
C VAL A 303 -7.85 -15.48 -10.03
N PHE A 304 -7.06 -14.49 -10.45
CA PHE A 304 -7.59 -13.19 -10.86
C PHE A 304 -8.50 -13.35 -12.09
N ALA A 305 -8.12 -14.17 -13.07
CA ALA A 305 -8.92 -14.40 -14.26
C ALA A 305 -10.25 -15.11 -13.94
N ASN A 306 -10.24 -16.03 -12.98
CA ASN A 306 -11.41 -16.75 -12.49
C ASN A 306 -11.13 -17.31 -11.08
N ASN A 307 -11.90 -16.89 -10.08
CA ASN A 307 -11.76 -17.32 -8.69
C ASN A 307 -12.22 -18.77 -8.40
N GLY A 308 -12.52 -19.56 -9.43
CA GLY A 308 -13.11 -20.91 -9.32
C GLY A 308 -14.65 -20.91 -9.35
N GLN A 309 -15.29 -19.74 -9.35
CA GLN A 309 -16.75 -19.57 -9.45
C GLN A 309 -17.16 -18.74 -10.68
N GLY A 310 -16.24 -18.52 -11.62
CA GLY A 310 -16.49 -17.71 -12.82
C GLY A 310 -16.36 -16.20 -12.59
N VAL A 311 -15.91 -15.76 -11.41
CA VAL A 311 -15.75 -14.33 -11.10
C VAL A 311 -14.31 -13.90 -11.35
N ARG A 312 -14.14 -12.99 -12.31
CA ARG A 312 -12.85 -12.32 -12.60
C ARG A 312 -12.64 -11.16 -11.61
N GLY A 313 -11.40 -10.94 -11.18
CA GLY A 313 -10.98 -9.77 -10.39
C GLY A 313 -11.40 -9.79 -8.93
N ASP A 314 -11.76 -10.95 -8.38
CA ASP A 314 -12.06 -11.12 -6.96
C ASP A 314 -10.77 -10.98 -6.11
N LEU A 315 -10.59 -9.81 -5.49
CA LEU A 315 -9.39 -9.50 -4.72
C LEU A 315 -9.29 -10.32 -3.43
N ARG A 316 -10.41 -10.78 -2.86
CA ARG A 316 -10.37 -11.71 -1.72
C ARG A 316 -9.71 -13.03 -2.14
N ALA A 317 -10.10 -13.57 -3.28
CA ALA A 317 -9.51 -14.79 -3.82
C ALA A 317 -8.04 -14.60 -4.20
N VAL A 318 -7.71 -13.48 -4.84
CA VAL A 318 -6.33 -13.13 -5.23
C VAL A 318 -5.42 -12.98 -4.00
N VAL A 319 -5.82 -12.22 -2.98
CA VAL A 319 -5.04 -12.05 -1.75
C VAL A 319 -4.83 -13.39 -1.04
N ARG A 320 -5.88 -14.23 -0.97
CA ARG A 320 -5.76 -15.60 -0.45
C ARG A 320 -4.73 -16.40 -1.24
N ALA A 321 -4.82 -16.40 -2.57
CA ALA A 321 -3.90 -17.14 -3.44
C ALA A 321 -2.45 -16.67 -3.27
N ILE A 322 -2.22 -15.36 -3.14
CA ILE A 322 -0.90 -14.79 -2.86
C ILE A 322 -0.37 -15.33 -1.53
N LEU A 323 -1.08 -15.10 -0.43
CA LEU A 323 -0.56 -15.38 0.90
C LEU A 323 -0.39 -16.88 1.16
N LEU A 324 -1.22 -17.72 0.53
CA LEU A 324 -1.16 -19.18 0.71
C LEU A 324 -0.37 -19.92 -0.37
N ASP A 325 0.24 -19.23 -1.32
CA ASP A 325 0.98 -19.89 -2.39
C ASP A 325 2.15 -20.74 -1.85
N PRO A 326 2.39 -21.95 -2.38
CA PRO A 326 3.51 -22.79 -1.97
C PRO A 326 4.88 -22.10 -2.03
N ALA A 327 5.12 -21.22 -3.00
CA ALA A 327 6.37 -20.46 -3.09
C ALA A 327 6.55 -19.52 -1.88
N ALA A 328 5.46 -18.92 -1.40
CA ALA A 328 5.46 -18.03 -0.24
C ALA A 328 5.56 -18.78 1.10
N ARG A 329 5.19 -20.06 1.14
CA ARG A 329 5.13 -20.86 2.37
C ARG A 329 6.25 -21.89 2.50
N SER A 330 6.97 -22.20 1.42
CA SER A 330 8.06 -23.17 1.46
C SER A 330 9.15 -22.75 2.44
N ALA A 331 9.64 -23.69 3.26
CA ALA A 331 10.78 -23.44 4.14
C ALA A 331 12.08 -23.17 3.37
N SER A 332 12.22 -23.73 2.15
CA SER A 332 13.41 -23.56 1.31
C SER A 332 13.67 -22.10 0.94
N ARG A 333 12.61 -21.26 0.88
CA ARG A 333 12.72 -19.83 0.56
C ARG A 333 13.57 -19.07 1.56
N LEU A 334 13.66 -19.54 2.80
CA LEU A 334 14.44 -18.87 3.85
C LEU A 334 15.93 -18.96 3.61
N GLN A 335 16.37 -19.97 2.86
CA GLN A 335 17.77 -20.17 2.47
C GLN A 335 18.10 -19.58 1.09
N ASP A 336 17.09 -19.09 0.36
CA ASP A 336 17.28 -18.48 -0.95
C ASP A 336 17.71 -17.01 -0.78
N PRO A 337 18.93 -16.62 -1.20
CA PRO A 337 19.40 -15.24 -1.08
C PRO A 337 18.70 -14.27 -2.04
N THR A 338 17.94 -14.78 -3.02
CA THR A 338 17.17 -13.99 -3.98
C THR A 338 15.70 -13.81 -3.56
N TRP A 339 15.27 -14.49 -2.49
CA TRP A 339 13.92 -14.42 -1.97
C TRP A 339 13.74 -13.33 -0.91
N GLY A 340 12.59 -12.66 -0.99
CA GLY A 340 12.13 -11.67 -0.03
C GLY A 340 12.03 -10.28 -0.65
N LYS A 341 11.82 -9.29 0.20
CA LYS A 341 11.81 -7.88 -0.15
C LYS A 341 12.38 -7.04 0.96
N LEU A 342 12.86 -5.85 0.64
CA LEU A 342 13.20 -4.88 1.66
C LEU A 342 11.89 -4.38 2.30
N ARG A 343 11.78 -4.41 3.63
CA ARG A 343 10.65 -3.81 4.35
C ARG A 343 10.69 -2.30 4.14
N GLU A 344 9.56 -1.70 3.78
CA GLU A 344 9.46 -0.25 3.66
C GLU A 344 9.57 0.45 5.03
N PRO A 345 10.19 1.65 5.13
CA PRO A 345 10.30 2.39 6.38
C PRO A 345 8.97 2.53 7.14
N VAL A 346 7.87 2.85 6.45
CA VAL A 346 6.55 2.95 7.08
C VAL A 346 6.09 1.62 7.68
N HIS A 347 6.29 0.52 6.97
CA HIS A 347 5.92 -0.80 7.46
C HIS A 347 6.75 -1.16 8.69
N ARG A 348 8.05 -0.83 8.72
CA ARG A 348 8.88 -1.09 9.90
C ARG A 348 8.39 -0.34 11.14
N PHE A 349 7.95 0.92 10.98
CA PHE A 349 7.38 1.72 12.06
C PHE A 349 6.04 1.17 12.55
N VAL A 350 5.10 0.91 11.64
CA VAL A 350 3.79 0.36 11.99
C VAL A 350 3.93 -1.04 12.60
N HIS A 351 4.90 -1.84 12.14
CA HIS A 351 5.16 -3.15 12.69
C HIS A 351 5.54 -3.07 14.16
N TRP A 352 6.50 -2.22 14.51
CA TRP A 352 6.84 -1.94 15.90
C TRP A 352 5.63 -1.47 16.71
N ALA A 353 4.89 -0.50 16.19
CA ALA A 353 3.74 0.09 16.89
C ALA A 353 2.67 -0.98 17.21
N ARG A 354 2.34 -1.84 16.24
CA ARG A 354 1.37 -2.93 16.42
C ARG A 354 1.90 -4.04 17.32
N ALA A 355 3.16 -4.46 17.15
CA ALA A 355 3.74 -5.56 17.90
C ALA A 355 3.76 -5.31 19.41
N PHE A 356 3.87 -4.04 19.81
CA PHE A 356 3.91 -3.61 21.20
C PHE A 356 2.71 -2.74 21.59
N GLY A 357 1.55 -2.97 20.96
CA GLY A 357 0.27 -2.43 21.41
C GLY A 357 0.23 -0.91 21.54
N ALA A 358 0.87 -0.18 20.64
CA ALA A 358 0.93 1.27 20.71
C ALA A 358 -0.44 1.90 20.54
N THR A 359 -0.81 2.79 21.46
CA THR A 359 -2.14 3.43 21.52
C THR A 359 -2.04 4.94 21.62
N SER A 360 -3.13 5.63 21.26
CA SER A 360 -3.31 7.07 21.40
C SER A 360 -4.34 7.32 22.51
N ALA A 361 -3.89 7.71 23.70
CA ALA A 361 -4.79 7.91 24.85
C ALA A 361 -5.81 9.04 24.60
N ALA A 362 -5.39 10.10 23.90
CA ALA A 362 -6.27 11.21 23.54
C ALA A 362 -7.09 10.91 22.26
N GLN A 363 -6.91 9.75 21.64
CA GLN A 363 -7.56 9.35 20.38
C GLN A 363 -7.28 10.29 19.19
N VAL A 364 -6.22 11.11 19.27
CA VAL A 364 -5.83 12.06 18.22
C VAL A 364 -4.82 11.49 17.22
N TRP A 365 -4.06 10.45 17.58
CA TRP A 365 -3.10 9.77 16.70
C TRP A 365 -2.08 10.71 16.02
N ASP A 366 -1.48 11.61 16.80
CA ASP A 366 -0.72 12.76 16.28
C ASP A 366 0.74 12.44 15.88
N VAL A 367 0.94 11.36 15.11
CA VAL A 367 2.26 10.98 14.60
C VAL A 367 2.74 11.94 13.51
N GLY A 368 1.81 12.48 12.71
CA GLY A 368 2.06 13.48 11.66
C GLY A 368 2.79 12.96 10.42
N ASP A 369 3.28 13.87 9.58
CA ASP A 369 3.98 13.59 8.32
C ASP A 369 5.39 13.03 8.54
N LEU A 370 5.70 11.84 8.03
CA LEU A 370 7.01 11.19 8.20
C LEU A 370 7.95 11.30 6.99
N SER A 371 7.67 12.21 6.05
CA SER A 371 8.38 12.32 4.76
C SER A 371 9.80 12.87 4.84
N ASP A 372 10.20 13.52 5.94
CA ASP A 372 11.55 14.07 6.09
C ASP A 372 12.61 12.92 6.16
N PRO A 373 13.57 12.85 5.22
CA PRO A 373 14.50 11.73 5.15
C PRO A 373 15.65 11.81 6.17
N GLY A 374 15.97 12.99 6.71
CA GLY A 374 17.10 13.17 7.63
C GLY A 374 16.74 12.95 9.10
N ALA A 375 15.48 13.19 9.47
CA ALA A 375 14.97 13.15 10.83
C ALA A 375 13.74 12.25 10.99
N ARG A 376 13.13 11.72 9.92
CA ARG A 376 11.96 10.82 9.96
C ARG A 376 12.17 9.60 9.04
N LEU A 377 11.11 9.08 8.43
CA LEU A 377 11.15 7.83 7.68
C LEU A 377 11.54 8.01 6.20
N GLY A 378 11.54 9.24 5.68
CA GLY A 378 11.67 9.49 4.23
C GLY A 378 10.49 8.96 3.40
N GLN A 379 9.41 8.53 4.07
CA GLN A 379 8.22 7.93 3.46
C GLN A 379 7.03 8.17 4.40
N SER A 380 5.92 8.67 3.84
CA SER A 380 4.66 8.82 4.56
C SER A 380 3.49 8.50 3.63
N PRO A 381 2.58 7.58 3.97
CA PRO A 381 1.51 7.15 3.07
C PRO A 381 0.69 8.34 2.50
N LEU A 382 0.27 8.23 1.24
CA LEU A 382 -0.37 9.30 0.45
C LEU A 382 0.48 10.57 0.22
N ARG A 383 1.78 10.56 0.53
CA ARG A 383 2.72 11.65 0.25
C ARG A 383 3.76 11.27 -0.81
N SER A 384 3.36 10.42 -1.76
CA SER A 384 4.22 10.03 -2.88
C SER A 384 4.69 11.26 -3.69
N PRO A 385 5.97 11.34 -4.07
CA PRO A 385 6.48 12.43 -4.89
C PRO A 385 6.04 12.37 -6.36
N SER A 386 5.50 11.23 -6.84
CA SER A 386 5.11 11.07 -8.24
C SER A 386 4.02 10.01 -8.46
N VAL A 387 3.49 9.93 -9.68
CA VAL A 387 2.54 8.89 -10.10
C VAL A 387 3.11 7.47 -10.02
N PHE A 388 4.45 7.32 -10.02
CA PHE A 388 5.13 6.03 -9.85
C PHE A 388 5.27 5.59 -8.38
N ASN A 389 4.52 6.23 -7.48
CA ASN A 389 4.69 6.10 -6.04
C ASN A 389 6.11 6.52 -5.57
N PHE A 390 6.52 6.12 -4.35
CA PHE A 390 7.86 6.29 -3.81
C PHE A 390 8.94 5.55 -4.61
N PHE A 391 8.59 4.41 -5.20
CA PHE A 391 9.52 3.54 -5.91
C PHE A 391 8.84 2.69 -6.98
N ARG A 392 9.57 2.46 -8.08
CA ARG A 392 9.06 1.74 -9.26
C ARG A 392 9.09 0.22 -9.04
N PRO A 393 8.04 -0.52 -9.42
CA PRO A 393 8.01 -1.99 -9.31
C PRO A 393 9.17 -2.72 -10.00
N GLY A 394 9.76 -2.07 -11.02
CA GLY A 394 10.90 -2.59 -11.80
C GLY A 394 12.26 -1.99 -11.43
N TYR A 395 12.38 -1.25 -10.32
CA TYR A 395 13.67 -0.64 -9.96
C TYR A 395 14.73 -1.70 -9.62
N VAL A 396 15.88 -1.58 -10.29
CA VAL A 396 17.07 -2.40 -10.08
C VAL A 396 18.13 -1.51 -9.43
N PRO A 397 18.60 -1.80 -8.20
CA PRO A 397 19.60 -0.99 -7.54
C PRO A 397 20.95 -1.13 -8.27
N PRO A 398 21.55 -0.03 -8.76
CA PRO A 398 22.76 -0.07 -9.58
C PRO A 398 23.97 -0.53 -8.77
N ASN A 399 24.95 -1.15 -9.43
CA ASN A 399 26.22 -1.60 -8.82
C ASN A 399 26.04 -2.57 -7.63
N THR A 400 25.02 -3.44 -7.70
CA THR A 400 24.71 -4.44 -6.68
C THR A 400 24.67 -5.86 -7.26
N SER A 401 24.74 -6.87 -6.40
CA SER A 401 24.51 -8.27 -6.79
C SER A 401 23.13 -8.47 -7.45
N LEU A 402 22.11 -7.71 -7.03
CA LEU A 402 20.79 -7.71 -7.66
C LEU A 402 20.87 -7.29 -9.13
N SER A 403 21.56 -6.18 -9.42
CA SER A 403 21.75 -5.73 -10.82
C SER A 403 22.49 -6.74 -11.69
N SER A 404 23.52 -7.41 -11.15
CA SER A 404 24.28 -8.43 -11.89
C SER A 404 23.45 -9.68 -12.25
N GLN A 405 22.35 -9.92 -11.51
CA GLN A 405 21.44 -11.05 -11.69
C GLN A 405 20.12 -10.65 -12.37
N GLY A 406 19.96 -9.38 -12.75
CA GLY A 406 18.71 -8.87 -13.32
C GLY A 406 17.52 -8.89 -12.33
N LEU A 407 17.80 -8.87 -11.02
CA LEU A 407 16.79 -8.88 -9.97
C LEU A 407 16.39 -7.45 -9.60
N VAL A 408 15.11 -7.26 -9.29
CA VAL A 408 14.58 -5.97 -8.82
C VAL A 408 14.63 -5.89 -7.30
N GLY A 409 14.74 -4.68 -6.79
CA GLY A 409 14.65 -4.36 -5.37
C GLY A 409 13.97 -3.00 -5.19
N PRO A 410 12.64 -2.91 -5.43
CA PRO A 410 11.94 -1.65 -5.59
C PRO A 410 12.21 -0.63 -4.48
N GLU A 411 12.07 -1.05 -3.23
CA GLU A 411 12.20 -0.21 -2.04
C GLU A 411 13.63 0.35 -1.85
N PHE A 412 14.65 -0.23 -2.50
CA PHE A 412 15.99 0.36 -2.48
C PHE A 412 16.05 1.72 -3.18
N GLN A 413 15.09 2.07 -4.04
CA GLN A 413 15.05 3.37 -4.71
C GLN A 413 14.96 4.55 -3.74
N ILE A 414 14.37 4.33 -2.55
CA ILE A 414 14.31 5.32 -1.47
C ILE A 414 15.29 5.03 -0.33
N THR A 415 16.23 4.10 -0.53
CA THR A 415 17.22 3.71 0.48
C THR A 415 18.57 4.30 0.13
N ASN A 416 18.95 5.36 0.84
CA ASN A 416 20.24 6.06 0.74
C ASN A 416 20.79 6.39 2.14
N GLU A 417 22.00 6.94 2.20
CA GLU A 417 22.72 7.25 3.44
C GLU A 417 21.88 8.08 4.41
N SER A 418 21.22 9.13 3.90
CA SER A 418 20.36 10.01 4.68
C SER A 418 19.17 9.26 5.27
N THR A 419 18.43 8.51 4.45
CA THR A 419 17.23 7.77 4.90
C THR A 419 17.56 6.63 5.86
N VAL A 420 18.72 5.98 5.71
CA VAL A 420 19.17 4.91 6.61
C VAL A 420 19.47 5.49 7.99
N ALA A 421 20.23 6.59 8.06
CA ALA A 421 20.52 7.26 9.32
C ALA A 421 19.25 7.89 9.94
N GLY A 422 18.43 8.56 9.13
CA GLY A 422 17.17 9.18 9.54
C GLY A 422 16.19 8.18 10.14
N TYR A 423 16.04 7.01 9.51
CA TYR A 423 15.22 5.92 10.03
C TYR A 423 15.65 5.46 11.43
N VAL A 424 16.95 5.18 11.62
CA VAL A 424 17.46 4.72 12.93
C VAL A 424 17.26 5.80 14.00
N ASN A 425 17.56 7.06 13.68
CA ASN A 425 17.35 8.20 14.59
C ASN A 425 15.87 8.43 14.93
N PHE A 426 14.98 8.21 13.96
CA PHE A 426 13.54 8.27 14.18
C PHE A 426 13.09 7.13 15.10
N MET A 427 13.45 5.88 14.78
CA MET A 427 13.04 4.72 15.58
C MET A 427 13.58 4.77 17.00
N GLN A 428 14.83 5.21 17.22
CA GLN A 428 15.39 5.40 18.57
C GLN A 428 14.51 6.32 19.44
N ARG A 429 13.93 7.36 18.84
CA ARG A 429 13.02 8.28 19.55
C ARG A 429 11.62 7.68 19.67
N ALA A 430 11.10 7.07 18.61
CA ALA A 430 9.79 6.44 18.59
C ALA A 430 9.65 5.33 19.64
N VAL A 431 10.64 4.44 19.77
CA VAL A 431 10.64 3.37 20.80
C VAL A 431 10.61 3.95 22.22
N ALA A 432 11.20 5.12 22.43
CA ALA A 432 11.14 5.84 23.70
C ALA A 432 9.88 6.72 23.85
N ALA A 433 8.89 6.57 22.97
CA ALA A 433 7.67 7.37 22.86
C ALA A 433 7.93 8.89 22.70
N LYS A 434 9.05 9.25 22.05
CA LYS A 434 9.43 10.64 21.76
C LYS A 434 9.21 10.95 20.28
N ASN A 435 8.76 12.17 19.99
CA ASN A 435 8.53 12.68 18.63
C ASN A 435 7.55 11.83 17.78
N VAL A 436 6.59 11.17 18.43
CA VAL A 436 5.50 10.39 17.80
C VAL A 436 4.14 10.82 18.35
N GLY A 437 4.01 12.11 18.69
CA GLY A 437 2.80 12.69 19.27
C GLY A 437 2.40 12.01 20.59
N ASP A 438 1.13 11.61 20.67
CA ASP A 438 0.54 10.95 21.83
C ASP A 438 0.59 9.43 21.77
N LEU A 439 1.28 8.85 20.78
CA LEU A 439 1.41 7.39 20.64
C LEU A 439 2.27 6.81 21.78
N ARG A 440 1.76 5.80 22.48
CA ARG A 440 2.44 5.14 23.62
C ARG A 440 2.44 3.61 23.44
N PRO A 441 3.62 2.97 23.33
CA PRO A 441 3.74 1.50 23.32
C PRO A 441 3.58 0.90 24.71
N ASP A 442 3.23 -0.39 24.77
CA ASP A 442 3.24 -1.21 25.98
C ASP A 442 4.45 -2.16 25.97
N TYR A 443 5.36 -1.95 26.93
CA TYR A 443 6.55 -2.78 27.13
C TYR A 443 6.50 -3.58 28.43
N GLY A 444 5.35 -3.71 29.10
CA GLY A 444 5.25 -4.41 30.39
C GLY A 444 5.88 -5.81 30.35
N TYR A 445 5.64 -6.56 29.28
CA TYR A 445 6.25 -7.88 29.07
C TYR A 445 7.77 -7.81 28.85
N LEU A 446 8.24 -6.91 27.98
CA LEU A 446 9.67 -6.76 27.69
C LEU A 446 10.48 -6.30 28.90
N LEU A 447 9.91 -5.44 29.74
CA LEU A 447 10.56 -4.97 30.97
C LEU A 447 10.83 -6.12 31.95
N GLY A 448 9.98 -7.15 31.97
CA GLY A 448 10.23 -8.37 32.75
C GLY A 448 11.41 -9.20 32.23
N LEU A 449 11.74 -9.09 30.94
CA LEU A 449 12.88 -9.78 30.32
C LEU A 449 14.17 -8.95 30.36
N ALA A 450 14.08 -7.62 30.50
CA ALA A 450 15.21 -6.69 30.41
C ALA A 450 16.41 -6.97 31.34
N PRO A 451 16.28 -7.62 32.52
CA PRO A 451 17.45 -8.05 33.30
C PRO A 451 18.32 -9.06 32.57
N ASP A 452 17.74 -9.89 31.70
CA ASP A 452 18.41 -10.90 30.88
C ASP A 452 18.40 -10.48 29.40
N GLY A 453 19.53 -9.94 28.92
CA GLY A 453 19.65 -9.50 27.54
C GLY A 453 19.44 -10.62 26.51
N ALA A 454 19.78 -11.87 26.84
CA ALA A 454 19.56 -12.99 25.94
C ALA A 454 18.07 -13.33 25.82
N ALA A 455 17.34 -13.36 26.94
CA ALA A 455 15.90 -13.58 26.93
C ALA A 455 15.14 -12.45 26.21
N LEU A 456 15.54 -11.19 26.43
CA LEU A 456 14.96 -10.04 25.76
C LEU A 456 15.15 -10.10 24.24
N VAL A 457 16.36 -10.40 23.77
CA VAL A 457 16.65 -10.48 22.32
C VAL A 457 15.99 -11.71 21.69
N ALA A 458 15.92 -12.83 22.40
CA ALA A 458 15.18 -14.01 21.94
C ALA A 458 13.70 -13.68 21.70
N GLU A 459 13.07 -12.91 22.58
CA GLU A 459 11.68 -12.47 22.40
C GLU A 459 11.51 -11.62 21.12
N LEU A 460 12.36 -10.61 20.95
CA LEU A 460 12.30 -9.73 19.78
C LEU A 460 12.54 -10.49 18.47
N GLN A 461 13.40 -11.51 18.50
CA GLN A 461 13.76 -12.30 17.33
C GLN A 461 12.55 -13.01 16.72
N TRP A 462 11.71 -13.66 17.52
CA TRP A 462 10.56 -14.37 16.97
C TRP A 462 9.36 -13.44 16.76
N VAL A 463 9.17 -12.40 17.59
CA VAL A 463 8.07 -11.43 17.41
C VAL A 463 8.28 -10.58 16.15
N LEU A 464 9.45 -9.96 16.00
CA LEU A 464 9.70 -9.00 14.91
C LEU A 464 10.39 -9.63 13.69
N ALA A 465 11.34 -10.54 13.90
CA ALA A 465 12.18 -11.05 12.81
C ALA A 465 11.82 -12.47 12.37
N GLY A 466 10.84 -13.13 12.99
CA GLY A 466 10.46 -14.49 12.65
C GLY A 466 11.63 -15.48 12.65
N GLY A 467 12.55 -15.34 13.62
CA GLY A 467 13.72 -16.22 13.73
C GLY A 467 14.84 -15.93 12.74
N GLN A 468 14.79 -14.82 11.98
CA GLN A 468 15.75 -14.55 10.90
C GLN A 468 17.00 -13.76 11.32
N LEU A 469 17.11 -13.32 12.58
CA LEU A 469 18.35 -12.68 13.03
C LEU A 469 19.49 -13.71 13.01
N SER A 470 20.56 -13.41 12.28
CA SER A 470 21.77 -14.26 12.29
C SER A 470 22.35 -14.39 13.70
N ALA A 471 23.05 -15.50 13.95
CA ALA A 471 23.71 -15.74 15.24
C ALA A 471 24.70 -14.63 15.61
N SER A 472 25.39 -14.05 14.62
CA SER A 472 26.26 -12.88 14.80
C SER A 472 25.49 -11.62 15.21
N THR A 473 24.35 -11.35 14.59
CA THR A 473 23.48 -10.22 14.95
C THR A 473 22.97 -10.40 16.38
N VAL A 474 22.48 -11.59 16.73
CA VAL A 474 22.01 -11.90 18.09
C VAL A 474 23.13 -11.69 19.12
N ALA A 475 24.33 -12.26 18.90
CA ALA A 475 25.45 -12.10 19.81
C ALA A 475 25.86 -10.63 20.01
N THR A 476 25.87 -9.85 18.92
CA THR A 476 26.19 -8.42 18.95
C THR A 476 25.18 -7.63 19.78
N VAL A 477 23.89 -7.84 19.55
CA VAL A 477 22.83 -7.14 20.29
C VAL A 477 22.84 -7.56 21.76
N VAL A 478 22.91 -8.86 22.06
CA VAL A 478 22.97 -9.36 23.46
C VAL A 478 24.18 -8.78 24.20
N GLY A 479 25.35 -8.76 23.56
CA GLY A 479 26.56 -8.15 24.14
C GLY A 479 26.37 -6.68 24.48
N ALA A 480 25.77 -5.90 23.57
CA ALA A 480 25.46 -4.49 23.81
C ALA A 480 24.47 -4.30 24.98
N ILE A 481 23.40 -5.09 25.05
CA ILE A 481 22.42 -4.99 26.14
C ILE A 481 23.02 -5.38 27.49
N ASN A 482 23.81 -6.46 27.53
CA ASN A 482 24.43 -6.93 28.77
C ASN A 482 25.50 -5.96 29.31
N ALA A 483 26.11 -5.13 28.46
CA ALA A 483 27.03 -4.08 28.86
C ALA A 483 26.32 -2.87 29.51
N MET A 484 25.02 -2.70 29.32
CA MET A 484 24.25 -1.60 29.92
C MET A 484 23.94 -1.89 31.40
N PRO A 485 23.75 -0.86 32.25
CA PRO A 485 23.22 -1.04 33.61
C PRO A 485 21.86 -1.77 33.62
N ALA A 486 21.50 -2.40 34.75
CA ALA A 486 20.27 -3.20 34.89
C ALA A 486 19.60 -3.07 36.26
N LYS A 487 20.02 -2.10 37.08
CA LYS A 487 19.64 -2.06 38.51
C LYS A 487 18.38 -1.24 38.73
N ALA A 488 18.27 -0.09 38.08
CA ALA A 488 17.13 0.80 38.19
C ALA A 488 16.04 0.48 37.15
N SER A 489 14.80 0.89 37.40
CA SER A 489 13.72 0.79 36.43
C SER A 489 14.03 1.53 35.11
N THR A 490 14.70 2.68 35.20
CA THR A 490 15.18 3.45 34.04
C THR A 490 16.26 2.70 33.26
N ASP A 491 17.10 1.91 33.93
CA ASP A 491 18.11 1.08 33.27
C ASP A 491 17.43 -0.02 32.43
N LEU A 492 16.43 -0.69 33.01
CA LEU A 492 15.66 -1.72 32.31
C LEU A 492 14.88 -1.15 31.12
N GLN A 493 14.29 0.04 31.25
CA GLN A 493 13.66 0.74 30.13
C GLN A 493 14.67 1.04 29.02
N ASN A 494 15.85 1.58 29.36
CA ASN A 494 16.88 1.87 28.38
C ASN A 494 17.37 0.61 27.65
N ARG A 495 17.49 -0.52 28.36
CA ARG A 495 17.80 -1.82 27.73
C ARG A 495 16.74 -2.25 26.72
N VAL A 496 15.45 -2.08 27.03
CA VAL A 496 14.35 -2.35 26.07
C VAL A 496 14.47 -1.44 24.84
N TYR A 497 14.65 -0.13 25.04
CA TYR A 497 14.79 0.82 23.93
C TYR A 497 16.00 0.50 23.04
N ALA A 498 17.15 0.16 23.64
CA ALA A 498 18.34 -0.23 22.90
C ALA A 498 18.12 -1.52 22.11
N ALA A 499 17.53 -2.55 22.73
CA ALA A 499 17.29 -3.83 22.07
C ALA A 499 16.34 -3.67 20.86
N LEU A 500 15.24 -2.93 21.03
CA LEU A 500 14.31 -2.62 19.96
C LEU A 500 15.00 -1.85 18.83
N THR A 501 15.73 -0.78 19.16
CA THR A 501 16.40 0.05 18.16
C THR A 501 17.40 -0.77 17.34
N LEU A 502 18.21 -1.59 18.01
CA LEU A 502 19.23 -2.42 17.35
C LEU A 502 18.61 -3.50 16.47
N VAL A 503 17.55 -4.18 16.94
CA VAL A 503 16.84 -5.18 16.12
C VAL A 503 16.16 -4.51 14.92
N LEU A 504 15.49 -3.38 15.11
CA LEU A 504 14.82 -2.65 14.03
C LEU A 504 15.79 -2.09 12.98
N ALA A 505 17.05 -1.84 13.38
CA ALA A 505 18.13 -1.41 12.49
C ALA A 505 18.87 -2.58 11.80
N ALA A 506 18.68 -3.82 12.26
CA ALA A 506 19.43 -4.97 11.74
C ALA A 506 19.02 -5.28 10.28
N PRO A 507 19.99 -5.51 9.37
CA PRO A 507 19.69 -5.95 8.00
C PRO A 507 18.82 -7.21 7.95
N ASP A 508 19.05 -8.14 8.88
CA ASP A 508 18.26 -9.38 9.04
C ASP A 508 16.76 -9.10 9.28
N TYR A 509 16.43 -8.05 10.04
CA TYR A 509 15.06 -7.58 10.25
C TYR A 509 14.59 -6.65 9.13
N ILE A 510 15.47 -5.92 8.48
CA ILE A 510 15.04 -4.99 7.42
C ILE A 510 14.63 -5.77 6.16
N VAL A 511 15.19 -6.95 5.90
CA VAL A 511 14.77 -7.85 4.81
C VAL A 511 13.63 -8.76 5.24
N GLN A 512 12.46 -8.61 4.62
CA GLN A 512 11.30 -9.47 4.81
C GLN A 512 11.40 -10.68 3.91
N LYS A 513 11.51 -11.86 4.54
CA LYS A 513 11.48 -13.14 3.83
C LYS A 513 10.09 -13.70 3.77
#